data_AF-A0A7J0ABW8-F1
#
_entry.id   AF-A0A7J0ABW8-F1
#
_cell.length_a   1.000
_cell.length_b   1.000
_cell.length_c   1.000
_cell.angle_alpha   90.00
_cell.angle_beta   90.00
_cell.angle_gamma   90.00
#
_symmetry.space_group_name_H-M   'P 1'
#
loop_
_entity.id
_entity.type
_entity.pdbx_description
1 polymer ?
#
loop_
_entity_poly.entity_id
_entity_poly.type
_entity_poly.pdbx_seq_one_letter_code
_entity_poly.pdbx_strand_id
1 'polypeptide(L)'
;MTTYLYYVGSSADSVDGGTHTRIRLRDDKYPLNVTLNYVSYPKENVIKTWTEISHGEKRPVIMSQYASAMLYFNEPQYWLTEFSGDWAKEAQMSSQQLQFGKKVIDTKLGSRAAMHAHPFFEVGLNGPVKEHSGEVLMGTLGWTGNLPITRIGRDSFMWITCVVSIMCLPEYSRSIRMCR
;
A
#
# COMPACT_ATOMS: atom_id res chain seq x y z
N MET A 1 -8.35 -22.30 -3.78
CA MET A 1 -9.06 -21.36 -4.67
C MET A 1 -8.03 -20.34 -5.12
N THR A 2 -7.84 -20.17 -6.42
CA THR A 2 -6.86 -19.24 -6.99
C THR A 2 -7.60 -18.29 -7.91
N THR A 3 -7.40 -16.99 -7.72
CA THR A 3 -8.02 -15.93 -8.52
C THR A 3 -7.03 -15.48 -9.60
N TYR A 4 -7.50 -15.37 -10.84
CA TYR A 4 -6.73 -14.84 -11.96
C TYR A 4 -7.45 -13.61 -12.48
N LEU A 5 -6.82 -12.44 -12.35
CA LEU A 5 -7.40 -11.17 -12.74
C LEU A 5 -6.95 -10.80 -14.15
N TYR A 6 -7.92 -10.62 -15.04
CA TYR A 6 -7.72 -10.20 -16.42
C TYR A 6 -8.11 -8.74 -16.60
N TYR A 7 -7.35 -8.03 -17.43
CA TYR A 7 -7.64 -6.65 -17.77
C TYR A 7 -8.89 -6.54 -18.64
N VAL A 8 -9.84 -5.71 -18.21
CA VAL A 8 -11.09 -5.45 -18.93
C VAL A 8 -11.05 -4.10 -19.63
N GLY A 9 -10.49 -3.09 -18.97
CA GLY A 9 -10.43 -1.74 -19.51
C GLY A 9 -9.97 -0.71 -18.50
N SER A 10 -9.69 0.49 -18.98
CA SER A 10 -9.32 1.63 -18.14
C SER A 10 -10.12 2.88 -18.52
N SER A 11 -10.21 3.81 -17.60
CA SER A 11 -10.78 5.14 -17.83
C SER A 11 -10.00 6.16 -17.04
N ALA A 12 -9.84 7.37 -17.58
CA ALA A 12 -9.21 8.48 -16.90
C ALA A 12 -10.15 9.69 -16.93
N ASP A 13 -10.39 10.27 -15.75
CA ASP A 13 -11.19 11.49 -15.60
C ASP A 13 -10.35 12.58 -14.92
N SER A 14 -10.58 13.83 -15.30
CA SER A 14 -10.01 14.97 -14.58
C SER A 14 -10.62 15.09 -13.20
N VAL A 15 -9.80 15.36 -12.19
CA VAL A 15 -10.22 15.75 -10.85
C VAL A 15 -9.56 17.07 -10.47
N ASP A 16 -10.03 17.71 -9.40
CA ASP A 16 -9.41 18.94 -8.92
C ASP A 16 -7.91 18.70 -8.63
N GLY A 17 -7.04 19.46 -9.30
CA GLY A 17 -5.59 19.36 -9.19
C GLY A 17 -4.94 18.11 -9.80
N GLY A 18 -5.69 17.21 -10.46
CA GLY A 18 -5.13 15.92 -10.86
C GLY A 18 -5.92 15.10 -11.88
N THR A 19 -5.50 13.86 -12.08
CA THR A 19 -6.17 12.89 -12.97
C THR A 19 -6.45 11.59 -12.23
N HIS A 20 -7.72 11.15 -12.23
CA HIS A 20 -8.16 9.88 -11.66
C HIS A 20 -8.22 8.81 -12.75
N THR A 21 -7.28 7.88 -12.70
CA THR A 21 -7.26 6.68 -13.54
C THR A 21 -7.87 5.49 -12.80
N ARG A 22 -8.78 4.78 -13.46
CA ARG A 22 -9.37 3.53 -12.96
C ARG A 22 -9.03 2.39 -13.91
N ILE A 23 -8.44 1.33 -13.37
CA ILE A 23 -8.10 0.10 -14.10
C ILE A 23 -9.06 -0.98 -13.62
N ARG A 24 -9.87 -1.52 -14.53
CA ARG A 24 -10.87 -2.56 -14.24
C ARG A 24 -10.30 -3.92 -14.58
N LEU A 25 -10.28 -4.79 -13.59
CA LEU A 25 -9.86 -6.19 -13.70
C LEU A 25 -11.02 -7.10 -13.30
N ARG A 26 -11.10 -8.28 -13.91
CA ARG A 26 -12.13 -9.27 -13.62
C ARG A 26 -11.56 -10.68 -13.65
N ASP A 27 -12.11 -11.56 -12.82
CA ASP A 27 -11.87 -13.00 -12.92
C ASP A 27 -12.88 -13.64 -13.89
N ASP A 28 -12.40 -14.52 -14.77
CA ASP A 28 -13.25 -15.18 -15.78
C ASP A 28 -14.10 -16.31 -15.19
N LYS A 29 -13.64 -16.95 -14.11
CA LYS A 29 -14.31 -18.10 -13.47
C LYS A 29 -15.24 -17.67 -12.35
N TYR A 30 -14.87 -16.63 -11.61
CA TYR A 30 -15.65 -16.11 -10.49
C TYR A 30 -16.20 -14.73 -10.82
N PRO A 31 -17.43 -14.37 -10.39
CA PRO A 31 -18.01 -13.05 -10.59
C PRO A 31 -17.37 -12.02 -9.63
N LEU A 32 -16.04 -11.91 -9.65
CA LEU A 32 -15.23 -11.01 -8.85
C LEU A 32 -14.68 -9.91 -9.77
N ASN A 33 -14.90 -8.66 -9.39
CA ASN A 33 -14.37 -7.49 -10.08
C ASN A 33 -13.48 -6.70 -9.14
N VAL A 34 -12.31 -6.31 -9.64
CA VAL A 34 -11.31 -5.52 -8.93
C VAL A 34 -11.06 -4.25 -9.72
N THR A 35 -11.19 -3.10 -9.07
CA THR A 35 -10.85 -1.80 -9.67
C THR A 35 -9.67 -1.19 -8.91
N LEU A 36 -8.56 -0.99 -9.62
CA LEU A 36 -7.42 -0.24 -9.11
C LEU A 36 -7.63 1.23 -9.42
N ASN A 37 -7.62 2.07 -8.38
CA ASN A 37 -7.82 3.50 -8.50
C ASN A 37 -6.50 4.23 -8.25
N TYR A 38 -6.10 5.08 -9.19
CA TYR A 38 -4.91 5.93 -9.08
C TYR A 38 -5.32 7.38 -9.32
N VAL A 39 -5.06 8.26 -8.37
CA VAL A 39 -5.20 9.71 -8.56
C VAL A 39 -3.81 10.31 -8.52
N SER A 40 -3.40 10.90 -9.63
CA SER A 40 -2.12 11.57 -9.77
C SER A 40 -2.29 13.08 -9.62
N TYR A 41 -1.46 13.68 -8.78
CA TYR A 41 -1.37 15.12 -8.54
C TYR A 41 0.01 15.61 -8.99
N PRO A 42 0.16 16.03 -10.27
CA PRO A 42 1.47 16.32 -10.84
C PRO A 42 2.20 17.50 -10.18
N LYS A 43 1.45 18.48 -9.66
CA LYS A 43 2.02 19.67 -9.02
C LYS A 43 2.67 19.35 -7.68
N GLU A 44 2.04 18.47 -6.91
CA GLU A 44 2.50 18.05 -5.58
C GLU A 44 3.42 16.82 -5.63
N ASN A 45 3.54 16.16 -6.79
CA ASN A 45 4.21 14.87 -6.96
C ASN A 45 3.65 13.78 -6.03
N VAL A 46 2.31 13.71 -5.93
CA VAL A 46 1.60 12.77 -5.07
C VAL A 46 0.74 11.82 -5.90
N ILE A 47 0.75 10.54 -5.54
CA ILE A 47 -0.15 9.53 -6.09
C ILE A 47 -0.99 8.96 -4.95
N LYS A 48 -2.31 9.16 -5.00
CA LYS A 48 -3.28 8.48 -4.12
C LYS A 48 -3.73 7.19 -4.81
N THR A 49 -3.70 6.08 -4.09
CA THR A 49 -4.04 4.77 -4.64
C THR A 49 -4.91 3.97 -3.68
N TRP A 50 -5.92 3.29 -4.22
CA TRP A 50 -6.75 2.35 -3.47
C TRP A 50 -7.37 1.29 -4.40
N THR A 51 -7.80 0.19 -3.79
CA THR A 51 -8.42 -0.92 -4.50
C THR A 51 -9.88 -1.06 -4.07
N GLU A 52 -10.78 -1.17 -5.05
CA GLU A 52 -12.18 -1.52 -4.81
C GLU A 52 -12.41 -2.96 -5.28
N ILE A 53 -12.97 -3.80 -4.41
CA ILE A 53 -13.25 -5.21 -4.71
C ILE A 53 -14.74 -5.47 -4.52
N SER A 54 -15.36 -6.10 -5.51
CA SER A 54 -16.79 -6.41 -5.53
C SER A 54 -17.01 -7.84 -6.03
N HIS A 55 -18.01 -8.54 -5.49
CA HIS A 55 -18.34 -9.90 -5.91
C HIS A 55 -19.84 -10.10 -6.11
N GLY A 56 -20.20 -10.93 -7.08
CA GLY A 56 -21.58 -11.33 -7.38
C GLY A 56 -21.98 -12.72 -6.85
N GLU A 57 -21.11 -13.37 -6.08
CA GLU A 57 -21.37 -14.70 -5.52
C GLU A 57 -22.59 -14.71 -4.58
N LYS A 58 -23.34 -15.83 -4.60
CA LYS A 58 -24.49 -16.02 -3.70
C LYS A 58 -24.06 -16.19 -2.25
N ARG A 59 -22.86 -16.73 -2.02
CA ARG A 59 -22.29 -16.94 -0.70
C ARG A 59 -21.25 -15.86 -0.40
N PRO A 60 -20.99 -15.58 0.89
CA PRO A 60 -19.90 -14.70 1.29
C PRO A 60 -18.55 -15.20 0.76
N VAL A 61 -17.72 -14.26 0.29
CA VAL A 61 -16.34 -14.54 -0.11
C VAL A 61 -15.42 -14.08 1.01
N ILE A 62 -14.57 -14.99 1.50
CA ILE A 62 -13.58 -14.66 2.53
C ILE A 62 -12.32 -14.12 1.85
N MET A 63 -11.97 -12.87 2.17
CA MET A 63 -10.74 -12.24 1.69
C MET A 63 -9.64 -12.43 2.73
N SER A 64 -8.61 -13.21 2.40
CA SER A 64 -7.50 -13.48 3.31
C SER A 64 -6.40 -12.42 3.25
N GLN A 65 -6.14 -11.87 2.06
CA GLN A 65 -5.13 -10.84 1.83
C GLN A 65 -5.57 -9.93 0.68
N TYR A 66 -5.38 -8.62 0.86
CA TYR A 66 -5.69 -7.59 -0.13
C TYR A 66 -4.85 -6.35 0.17
N ALA A 67 -4.54 -5.56 -0.85
CA ALA A 67 -3.63 -4.42 -0.75
C ALA A 67 -4.19 -3.21 -1.50
N SER A 68 -3.92 -2.03 -0.95
CA SER A 68 -4.23 -0.72 -1.53
C SER A 68 -3.24 -0.34 -2.62
N ALA A 69 -2.00 -0.81 -2.55
CA ALA A 69 -0.96 -0.58 -3.54
C ALA A 69 0.08 -1.70 -3.54
N MET A 70 0.66 -1.94 -4.71
CA MET A 70 1.83 -2.79 -4.90
C MET A 70 2.78 -2.08 -5.87
N LEU A 71 3.88 -1.57 -5.33
CA LEU A 71 4.86 -0.80 -6.10
C LEU A 71 6.12 -1.64 -6.34
N TYR A 72 6.68 -1.50 -7.54
CA TYR A 72 7.89 -2.19 -7.99
C TYR A 72 8.94 -1.18 -8.46
N PHE A 73 10.15 -1.31 -7.95
CA PHE A 73 11.31 -0.49 -8.32
C PHE A 73 12.51 -1.39 -8.62
N ASN A 74 13.44 -0.90 -9.45
CA ASN A 74 14.65 -1.60 -9.86
C ASN A 74 15.89 -0.77 -9.54
N GLU A 75 16.25 -0.72 -8.28
CA GLU A 75 17.42 0.00 -7.79
C GLU A 75 18.45 -0.95 -7.16
N PRO A 76 19.75 -0.62 -7.21
CA PRO A 76 20.81 -1.49 -6.71
C PRO A 76 20.77 -1.63 -5.18
N GLN A 77 20.28 -0.60 -4.49
CA GLN A 77 20.19 -0.55 -3.04
C GLN A 77 18.94 0.18 -2.60
N TYR A 78 18.43 -0.20 -1.43
CA TYR A 78 17.28 0.44 -0.82
C TYR A 78 17.48 0.60 0.67
N TRP A 79 17.03 1.73 1.18
CA TRP A 79 17.14 2.09 2.59
C TRP A 79 15.77 2.43 3.12
N LEU A 80 15.31 1.69 4.11
CA LEU A 80 14.04 1.93 4.77
C LEU A 80 14.28 2.81 5.99
N THR A 81 13.60 3.94 6.03
CA THR A 81 13.44 4.73 7.23
C THR A 81 12.03 4.52 7.77
N GLU A 82 11.96 3.98 8.99
CA GLU A 82 10.72 3.71 9.71
C GLU A 82 10.67 4.56 10.98
N PHE A 83 9.45 4.98 11.33
CA PHE A 83 9.18 5.81 12.49
C PHE A 83 8.46 4.97 13.52
N SER A 84 9.17 4.65 14.59
CA SER A 84 8.65 3.89 15.72
C SER A 84 8.74 4.73 16.98
N GLY A 85 8.07 4.30 18.04
CA GLY A 85 8.09 5.07 19.27
C GLY A 85 7.44 4.36 20.43
N ASP A 86 7.35 5.11 21.50
CA ASP A 86 6.55 4.78 22.66
C ASP A 86 5.93 6.07 23.18
N TRP A 87 5.03 5.96 24.14
CA TRP A 87 4.44 7.10 24.81
C TRP A 87 5.55 8.05 25.34
N ALA A 88 5.41 9.34 25.04
CA ALA A 88 6.38 10.40 25.35
C ALA A 88 7.76 10.26 24.66
N LYS A 89 7.88 9.36 23.68
CA LYS A 89 9.03 9.15 22.79
C LYS A 89 8.55 8.78 21.39
N GLU A 90 7.58 9.52 20.88
CA GLU A 90 6.99 9.27 19.58
C GLU A 90 7.96 9.61 18.42
N ALA A 91 7.70 9.01 17.26
CA ALA A 91 8.33 9.35 15.97
C ALA A 91 9.87 9.27 15.96
N GLN A 92 10.44 8.31 16.70
CA GLN A 92 11.86 8.02 16.64
C GLN A 92 12.18 7.39 15.28
N MET A 93 13.12 8.03 14.60
CA MET A 93 13.56 7.63 13.27
C MET A 93 14.59 6.50 13.39
N SER A 94 14.37 5.43 12.64
CA SER A 94 15.34 4.36 12.46
C SER A 94 15.51 4.09 10.98
N SER A 95 16.76 4.05 10.53
CA SER A 95 17.08 3.79 9.12
C SER A 95 17.94 2.54 9.01
N GLN A 96 17.62 1.69 8.05
CA GLN A 96 18.35 0.46 7.79
C GLN A 96 18.36 0.13 6.30
N GLN A 97 19.47 -0.44 5.83
CA GLN A 97 19.53 -1.00 4.49
C GLN A 97 18.68 -2.25 4.40
N LEU A 98 17.87 -2.35 3.35
CA LEU A 98 17.06 -3.52 3.08
C LEU A 98 17.92 -4.63 2.47
N GLN A 99 18.20 -5.64 3.29
CA GLN A 99 18.87 -6.86 2.86
C GLN A 99 17.89 -7.80 2.16
N PHE A 100 18.42 -8.84 1.52
CA PHE A 100 17.61 -9.89 0.90
C PHE A 100 16.64 -10.48 1.93
N GLY A 101 15.38 -10.66 1.52
CA GLY A 101 14.31 -11.13 2.39
C GLY A 101 13.19 -10.11 2.49
N LYS A 102 12.48 -10.12 3.63
CA LYS A 102 11.26 -9.35 3.83
C LYS A 102 11.27 -8.70 5.21
N LYS A 103 11.16 -7.37 5.23
CA LYS A 103 10.83 -6.61 6.43
C LYS A 103 9.32 -6.38 6.49
N VAL A 104 8.77 -6.48 7.69
CA VAL A 104 7.35 -6.21 7.96
C VAL A 104 7.28 -5.18 9.07
N ILE A 105 6.61 -4.06 8.79
CA ILE A 105 6.19 -3.10 9.81
C ILE A 105 4.70 -3.36 10.07
N ASP A 106 4.36 -3.75 11.29
CA ASP A 106 3.00 -4.12 11.68
C ASP A 106 2.69 -3.61 13.09
N THR A 107 1.42 -3.33 13.36
CA THR A 107 0.94 -2.96 14.70
C THR A 107 -0.44 -3.55 14.94
N LYS A 108 -0.62 -4.13 16.13
CA LYS A 108 -1.85 -4.83 16.53
C LYS A 108 -2.59 -4.12 17.65
N LEU A 109 -2.26 -2.85 17.89
CA LEU A 109 -2.65 -2.10 19.08
C LEU A 109 -3.90 -1.21 18.90
N GLY A 110 -4.69 -1.44 17.85
CA GLY A 110 -5.93 -0.71 17.63
C GLY A 110 -5.67 0.78 17.40
N SER A 111 -6.40 1.62 18.14
CA SER A 111 -6.28 3.08 18.11
C SER A 111 -4.95 3.62 18.65
N ARG A 112 -4.15 2.80 19.36
CA ARG A 112 -2.81 3.18 19.85
C ARG A 112 -1.69 2.84 18.87
N ALA A 113 -2.04 2.34 17.69
CA ALA A 113 -1.09 1.98 16.64
C ALA A 113 -0.08 3.11 16.34
N ALA A 114 -0.58 4.34 16.17
CA ALA A 114 0.23 5.51 15.80
C ALA A 114 1.19 5.99 16.92
N MET A 115 1.07 5.50 18.15
CA MET A 115 2.06 5.80 19.20
C MET A 115 3.32 4.94 19.06
N HIS A 116 3.20 3.74 18.50
CA HIS A 116 4.29 2.76 18.44
C HIS A 116 4.89 2.56 17.06
N ALA A 117 4.05 2.60 16.03
CA ALA A 117 4.45 2.49 14.64
C ALA A 117 3.62 3.47 13.83
N HIS A 118 4.28 4.40 13.16
CA HIS A 118 3.58 5.38 12.35
C HIS A 118 3.19 4.80 10.99
N PRO A 119 2.05 5.22 10.41
CA PRO A 119 1.57 4.75 9.12
C PRO A 119 2.32 5.35 7.92
N PHE A 120 3.53 5.87 8.14
CA PHE A 120 4.36 6.45 7.10
C PHE A 120 5.79 5.91 7.18
N PHE A 121 6.40 5.83 6.02
CA PHE A 121 7.75 5.31 5.84
C PHE A 121 8.41 6.02 4.65
N GLU A 122 9.73 5.97 4.63
CA GLU A 122 10.52 6.46 3.51
C GLU A 122 11.41 5.33 2.99
N VAL A 123 11.51 5.24 1.67
CA VAL A 123 12.44 4.34 1.00
C VAL A 123 13.38 5.18 0.17
N GLY A 124 14.64 5.25 0.60
CA GLY A 124 15.73 5.79 -0.22
C GLY A 124 16.01 4.84 -1.37
N LEU A 125 15.88 5.36 -2.59
CA LEU A 125 16.22 4.68 -3.83
C LEU A 125 17.71 4.93 -4.11
N ASN A 126 18.50 3.85 -4.22
CA ASN A 126 19.93 3.93 -4.51
C ASN A 126 20.78 4.65 -3.44
N GLY A 127 20.36 4.62 -2.17
CA GLY A 127 21.17 5.11 -1.05
C GLY A 127 20.36 5.46 0.19
N PRO A 128 21.04 5.83 1.29
CA PRO A 128 20.38 6.35 2.49
C PRO A 128 19.59 7.62 2.19
N VAL A 129 18.45 7.80 2.87
CA VAL A 129 17.64 9.02 2.79
C VAL A 129 18.46 10.21 3.33
N LYS A 130 18.47 11.32 2.59
CA LYS A 130 19.13 12.58 2.97
C LYS A 130 18.17 13.75 2.70
N GLU A 131 18.25 14.78 3.53
CA GLU A 131 17.31 15.92 3.49
C GLU A 131 17.36 16.73 2.19
N HIS A 132 18.53 16.81 1.54
CA HIS A 132 18.75 17.71 0.40
C HIS A 132 19.19 17.00 -0.88
N SER A 133 19.20 15.66 -0.90
CA SER A 133 19.73 14.91 -2.03
C SER A 133 19.23 13.47 -2.05
N GLY A 134 19.16 12.89 -3.25
CA GLY A 134 18.74 11.51 -3.45
C GLY A 134 17.27 11.40 -3.80
N GLU A 135 16.88 10.22 -4.28
CA GLU A 135 15.51 9.92 -4.61
C GLU A 135 14.87 9.14 -3.47
N VAL A 136 13.70 9.58 -3.02
CA VAL A 136 13.01 9.01 -1.88
C VAL A 136 11.57 8.78 -2.24
N LEU A 137 11.12 7.55 -2.04
CA LEU A 137 9.71 7.22 -2.05
C LEU A 137 9.17 7.37 -0.63
N MET A 138 8.29 8.35 -0.42
CA MET A 138 7.54 8.45 0.83
C MET A 138 6.17 7.78 0.65
N GLY A 139 5.84 6.87 1.56
CA GLY A 139 4.54 6.23 1.61
C GLY A 139 3.82 6.62 2.88
N THR A 140 2.52 6.91 2.79
CA THR A 140 1.64 7.08 3.95
C THR A 140 0.32 6.37 3.72
N LEU A 141 -0.26 5.82 4.78
CA LEU A 141 -1.58 5.19 4.76
C LEU A 141 -2.61 6.14 5.37
N GLY A 142 -3.62 6.52 4.58
CA GLY A 142 -4.78 7.29 5.04
C GLY A 142 -5.77 6.47 5.88
N TRP A 143 -5.29 5.82 6.95
CA TRP A 143 -6.09 4.99 7.85
C TRP A 143 -5.65 5.19 9.31
N THR A 144 -6.61 5.36 10.21
CA THR A 144 -6.37 5.66 11.64
C THR A 144 -6.54 4.45 12.57
N GLY A 145 -6.97 3.30 12.04
CA GLY A 145 -7.15 2.06 12.81
C GLY A 145 -5.86 1.22 12.88
N ASN A 146 -6.01 -0.10 13.03
CA ASN A 146 -4.87 -1.02 12.93
C ASN A 146 -4.11 -0.78 11.62
N LEU A 147 -2.82 -0.46 11.74
CA LEU A 147 -1.96 -0.24 10.58
C LEU A 147 -1.47 -1.60 10.10
N PRO A 148 -1.76 -1.98 8.86
CA PRO A 148 -1.35 -3.29 8.40
C PRO A 148 0.05 -3.23 7.82
N ILE A 149 0.84 -4.19 8.24
CA ILE A 149 1.82 -4.94 7.43
C ILE A 149 2.29 -4.19 6.16
N THR A 150 3.14 -3.18 6.33
CA THR A 150 3.96 -2.69 5.23
C THR A 150 5.04 -3.75 5.00
N ARG A 151 4.90 -4.50 3.90
CA ARG A 151 5.90 -5.49 3.48
C ARG A 151 6.82 -4.82 2.52
N ILE A 152 8.10 -4.80 2.84
CA ILE A 152 9.15 -4.34 1.94
C ILE A 152 10.15 -5.48 1.85
N GLY A 153 10.21 -6.10 0.69
CA GLY A 153 11.12 -7.22 0.45
C GLY A 153 12.01 -6.95 -0.73
N ARG A 154 13.29 -7.32 -0.59
CA ARG A 154 14.24 -7.38 -1.69
C ARG A 154 14.29 -8.82 -2.17
N ASP A 155 13.91 -9.04 -3.41
CA ASP A 155 14.02 -10.36 -4.03
C ASP A 155 15.40 -10.59 -4.67
N SER A 156 15.60 -11.78 -5.24
CA SER A 156 16.85 -12.19 -5.88
C SER A 156 17.17 -11.41 -7.15
N PHE A 157 16.21 -10.61 -7.65
CA PHE A 157 16.36 -9.77 -8.83
C PHE A 157 16.43 -8.27 -8.47
N MET A 158 16.66 -7.95 -7.19
CA MET A 158 16.78 -6.58 -6.65
C MET A 158 15.50 -5.73 -6.74
N TRP A 159 14.33 -6.35 -6.83
CA TRP A 159 13.08 -5.61 -6.78
C TRP A 159 12.65 -5.35 -5.35
N ILE A 160 12.06 -4.18 -5.12
CA ILE A 160 11.23 -3.95 -3.94
C ILE A 160 9.77 -4.12 -4.29
N THR A 161 9.06 -4.95 -3.51
CA THR A 161 7.60 -4.91 -3.44
C THR A 161 7.19 -4.16 -2.18
N CYS A 162 6.50 -3.02 -2.34
CA CYS A 162 5.85 -2.34 -1.22
C CYS A 162 4.36 -2.65 -1.24
N VAL A 163 3.88 -3.37 -0.23
CA VAL A 163 2.45 -3.68 -0.05
C VAL A 163 1.92 -2.89 1.13
N VAL A 164 0.93 -2.04 0.88
CA VAL A 164 0.19 -1.34 1.94
C VAL A 164 -1.25 -1.84 1.91
N SER A 165 -1.74 -2.37 3.02
CA SER A 165 -3.08 -2.98 3.14
C SER A 165 -3.92 -2.25 4.17
N ILE A 166 -5.24 -2.46 4.19
CA ILE A 166 -6.10 -2.21 5.37
C ILE A 166 -6.49 -3.60 5.90
N MET A 167 -6.47 -3.85 7.21
CA MET A 167 -7.04 -5.07 7.79
C MET A 167 -8.46 -4.75 8.22
N CYS A 168 -9.40 -4.84 7.27
CA CYS A 168 -10.82 -4.84 7.56
C CYS A 168 -11.15 -6.14 8.31
N LEU A 169 -11.66 -6.02 9.53
CA LEU A 169 -12.35 -7.13 10.21
C LEU A 169 -13.50 -7.61 9.31
N PRO A 170 -13.87 -8.91 9.35
CA PRO A 170 -14.81 -9.49 8.40
C PRO A 170 -16.21 -8.90 8.61
N GLU A 171 -16.49 -7.79 7.94
CA GLU A 171 -17.84 -7.29 7.76
C GLU A 171 -18.41 -7.81 6.44
N TYR A 172 -19.64 -8.29 6.53
CA TYR A 172 -20.46 -8.95 5.50
C TYR A 172 -20.89 -7.98 4.37
N SER A 173 -19.96 -7.21 3.78
CA SER A 173 -20.28 -6.26 2.72
C SER A 173 -20.07 -6.84 1.32
N ARG A 174 -21.06 -6.64 0.44
CA ARG A 174 -20.99 -7.00 -1.00
C ARG A 174 -20.01 -6.12 -1.80
N SER A 175 -19.50 -5.05 -1.19
CA SER A 175 -18.54 -4.12 -1.78
C SER A 175 -17.66 -3.53 -0.69
N ILE A 176 -16.36 -3.80 -0.72
CA ILE A 176 -15.40 -3.14 0.17
C ILE A 176 -14.75 -2.01 -0.63
N ARG A 177 -14.99 -0.76 -0.22
CA ARG A 177 -14.23 0.40 -0.68
C ARG A 177 -13.14 0.68 0.34
N MET A 178 -11.89 0.58 -0.08
CA MET A 178 -10.74 0.90 0.76
C MET A 178 -10.47 2.40 0.64
N CYS A 179 -10.66 3.15 1.73
CA CYS A 179 -10.51 4.61 1.86
C CYS A 179 -11.46 5.47 1.01
N ARG A 180 -12.19 6.37 1.69
CA ARG A 180 -12.74 7.59 1.12
C ARG A 180 -11.92 8.74 1.66
#